data_AF-A0A7G9T3I9-F1
#
_entry.id   AF-A0A7G9T3I9-F1
#
_cell.length_a   1.000
_cell.length_b   1.000
_cell.length_c   1.000
_cell.angle_alpha   90.00
_cell.angle_beta   90.00
_cell.angle_gamma   90.00
#
_symmetry.space_group_name_H-M   'P 1'
#
loop_
_entity.id
_entity.type
_entity.pdbx_description
1 polymer ?
#
loop_
_entity_poly.entity_id
_entity_poly.type
_entity_poly.pdbx_seq_one_letter_code
_entity_poly.pdbx_strand_id
1 'polypeptide(L)'
;MFNLSKRSKWDSTVFDHQLIDAIDNAKYDYEKAKMSEEALFESNIDPRLIKAQTAFAKQKYFFLLRASRERQMKGHWQNVFMRPE
;
A
#
# COMPACT_ATOMS: atom_id res chain seq x y z
N MET A 1 17.39 -33.22 -29.27
CA MET A 1 16.61 -33.27 -28.01
C MET A 1 16.62 -31.85 -27.43
N PHE A 2 15.49 -31.15 -27.50
CA PHE A 2 15.39 -29.77 -26.99
C PHE A 2 14.98 -29.81 -25.53
N ASN A 3 15.93 -29.54 -24.63
CA ASN A 3 15.64 -29.27 -23.22
C ASN A 3 14.84 -27.97 -23.15
N LEU A 4 13.51 -28.09 -23.00
CA LEU A 4 12.65 -26.96 -22.66
C LEU A 4 13.13 -26.40 -21.33
N SER A 5 13.73 -25.21 -21.42
CA SER A 5 14.13 -24.35 -20.32
C SER A 5 13.12 -24.42 -19.17
N LYS A 6 13.58 -24.87 -17.99
CA LYS A 6 12.83 -24.75 -16.74
C LYS A 6 12.41 -23.29 -16.60
N ARG A 7 11.13 -22.99 -16.83
CA ARG A 7 10.57 -21.67 -16.53
C ARG A 7 10.84 -21.41 -15.05
N SER A 8 11.54 -20.33 -14.75
CA SER A 8 11.74 -19.87 -13.38
C SER A 8 10.36 -19.83 -12.70
N LYS A 9 10.17 -20.66 -11.68
CA LYS A 9 8.96 -20.61 -10.86
C LYS A 9 9.06 -19.30 -10.10
N TRP A 10 8.27 -18.30 -10.49
CA TRP A 10 8.09 -17.09 -9.72
C TRP A 10 7.62 -17.47 -8.32
N ASP A 11 8.36 -17.03 -7.31
CA ASP A 11 8.00 -17.30 -5.94
C ASP A 11 6.82 -16.40 -5.55
N SER A 12 5.63 -17.00 -5.48
CA SER A 12 4.41 -16.29 -5.10
C SER A 12 4.50 -15.72 -3.68
N THR A 13 5.30 -16.34 -2.80
CA THR A 13 5.47 -15.90 -1.42
C THR A 13 6.23 -14.58 -1.34
N VAL A 14 7.27 -14.41 -2.16
CA VAL A 14 8.03 -13.15 -2.25
C VAL A 14 7.14 -12.01 -2.72
N PHE A 15 6.29 -12.26 -3.73
CA PHE A 15 5.33 -11.27 -4.19
C PHE A 15 4.32 -10.91 -3.10
N ASP A 16 3.80 -11.91 -2.38
CA ASP A 16 2.85 -11.69 -1.29
C ASP A 16 3.48 -10.85 -0.17
N HIS A 17 4.74 -11.09 0.19
CA HIS A 17 5.48 -10.23 1.12
C HIS A 17 5.61 -8.79 0.63
N GLN A 18 6.02 -8.58 -0.63
CA GLN A 18 6.12 -7.24 -1.21
C GLN A 18 4.77 -6.51 -1.24
N LEU A 19 3.69 -7.24 -1.51
CA LEU A 19 2.34 -6.69 -1.51
C LEU A 19 1.92 -6.25 -0.11
N ILE A 20 2.28 -7.01 0.92
CA ILE A 20 2.04 -6.63 2.32
C ILE A 20 2.80 -5.34 2.64
N ASP A 21 4.11 -5.29 2.40
CA ASP A 21 4.92 -4.09 2.66
C ASP A 21 4.38 -2.86 1.90
N ALA A 22 3.92 -3.05 0.66
CA ALA A 22 3.33 -1.98 -0.13
C ALA A 22 2.03 -1.44 0.47
N ILE A 23 1.21 -2.32 1.07
CA ILE A 23 -0.04 -1.92 1.74
C ILE A 23 0.25 -1.14 3.00
N ASP A 24 1.26 -1.53 3.76
CA ASP A 24 1.67 -0.86 4.99
C ASP A 24 2.16 0.54 4.72
N ASN A 25 3.03 0.66 3.71
CA ASN A 25 3.51 1.95 3.23
C ASN A 25 2.35 2.83 2.76
N ALA A 26 1.43 2.28 1.96
CA ALA A 26 0.27 3.04 1.47
C ALA A 26 -0.70 3.46 2.59
N LYS A 27 -0.86 2.62 3.62
CA LYS A 27 -1.66 2.94 4.81
C LYS A 27 -1.04 4.09 5.58
N TYR A 28 0.26 4.02 5.84
CA TYR A 28 1.01 5.08 6.50
C TYR A 28 0.93 6.40 5.73
N ASP A 29 1.14 6.38 4.41
CA ASP A 29 1.05 7.56 3.56
C ASP A 29 -0.35 8.19 3.62
N TYR A 30 -1.39 7.36 3.61
CA TYR A 30 -2.77 7.81 3.74
C TYR A 30 -3.06 8.43 5.11
N GLU A 31 -2.61 7.81 6.20
CA GLU A 31 -2.77 8.33 7.56
C GLU A 31 -2.03 9.67 7.73
N LYS A 32 -0.79 9.76 7.23
CA LYS A 32 -0.01 10.99 7.22
C LYS A 32 -0.67 12.11 6.40
N ALA A 33 -1.21 11.78 5.23
CA ALA A 33 -1.93 12.75 4.39
C ALA A 33 -3.21 13.25 5.09
N LYS A 34 -3.93 12.35 5.77
CA LYS A 34 -5.12 12.69 6.56
C LYS A 34 -4.78 13.63 7.72
N MET A 35 -3.70 13.35 8.46
CA MET A 35 -3.22 14.25 9.51
C MET A 35 -2.83 15.63 8.96
N SER A 36 -2.21 15.66 7.77
CA SER A 36 -1.83 16.91 7.09
C SER A 36 -3.06 17.71 6.63
N GLU A 37 -4.10 17.03 6.15
CA GLU A 37 -5.39 17.66 5.81
C GLU A 37 -6.10 18.22 7.05
N GLU A 38 -6.03 17.53 8.19
CA GLU A 38 -6.59 18.01 9.47
C GLU A 38 -5.79 19.20 10.04
N ALA A 39 -4.47 19.21 9.88
CA ALA A 39 -3.58 20.28 10.35
C ALA A 39 -3.61 21.55 9.48
N LEU A 40 -4.37 21.57 8.38
CA LEU A 40 -4.34 22.60 7.35
C LEU A 40 -4.73 24.02 7.84
N PHE A 41 -5.23 24.14 9.07
CA PHE A 41 -5.67 25.40 9.69
C PHE A 41 -4.60 26.50 9.75
N GLU A 42 -3.30 26.19 9.59
CA GLU A 42 -2.22 27.17 9.80
C GLU A 42 -1.39 27.52 8.53
N SER A 43 -1.70 26.93 7.36
CA SER A 43 -0.83 27.06 6.17
C SER A 43 -1.49 27.80 5.00
N ASN A 44 -0.73 28.61 4.26
CA ASN A 44 -1.15 29.29 3.02
C ASN A 44 -1.27 28.34 1.80
N ILE A 45 -1.52 27.05 2.03
CA ILE A 45 -1.58 26.01 0.99
C ILE A 45 -3.02 25.86 0.49
N ASP A 46 -3.21 25.65 -0.81
CA ASP A 46 -4.53 25.41 -1.39
C ASP A 46 -5.18 24.14 -0.78
N PRO A 47 -6.32 24.28 -0.06
CA PRO A 47 -7.02 23.14 0.53
C PRO A 47 -7.44 22.08 -0.49
N ARG A 48 -7.67 22.45 -1.75
CA ARG A 48 -8.04 21.50 -2.82
C ARG A 48 -6.89 20.57 -3.17
N LEU A 49 -5.66 21.09 -3.16
CA LEU A 49 -4.47 20.32 -3.45
C LEU A 49 -4.21 19.27 -2.37
N ILE A 50 -4.36 19.63 -1.10
CA ILE A 50 -4.18 18.67 0.00
C ILE A 50 -5.30 17.60 -0.02
N LYS A 51 -6.56 18.00 -0.23
CA LYS A 51 -7.66 17.04 -0.41
C LYS A 51 -7.43 16.08 -1.57
N ALA A 52 -6.88 16.56 -2.69
CA ALA A 52 -6.54 15.72 -3.83
C ALA A 52 -5.43 14.72 -3.49
N GLN A 53 -4.40 15.14 -2.73
CA GLN A 53 -3.34 14.25 -2.27
C GLN A 53 -3.87 13.18 -1.32
N THR A 54 -4.70 13.54 -0.34
CA THR A 54 -5.33 12.57 0.57
C THR A 54 -6.19 11.57 -0.19
N ALA A 55 -7.01 12.04 -1.15
CA ALA A 55 -7.85 11.19 -1.98
C ALA A 55 -7.03 10.20 -2.83
N PHE A 56 -5.91 10.67 -3.40
CA PHE A 56 -5.01 9.82 -4.18
C PHE A 56 -4.35 8.75 -3.30
N ALA A 57 -3.82 9.13 -2.13
CA ALA A 57 -3.22 8.19 -1.18
C ALA A 57 -4.23 7.13 -0.70
N LYS A 58 -5.46 7.57 -0.41
CA LYS A 58 -6.58 6.68 -0.07
C LYS A 58 -6.85 5.66 -1.18
N GLN A 59 -6.94 6.12 -2.43
CA GLN A 59 -7.25 5.26 -3.56
C GLN A 59 -6.15 4.21 -3.79
N LYS A 60 -4.87 4.59 -3.65
CA LYS A 60 -3.73 3.68 -3.73
C LYS A 60 -3.80 2.59 -2.66
N TYR A 61 -4.07 2.95 -1.41
CA TYR A 61 -4.23 1.99 -0.31
C TYR A 61 -5.36 0.99 -0.58
N PHE A 62 -6.55 1.46 -0.97
CA PHE A 62 -7.68 0.58 -1.25
C PHE A 62 -7.47 -0.32 -2.47
N PHE A 63 -6.76 0.16 -3.49
CA PHE A 63 -6.38 -0.65 -4.64
C PHE A 63 -5.52 -1.85 -4.22
N LEU A 64 -4.50 -1.62 -3.39
CA LEU A 64 -3.62 -2.67 -2.91
C LEU A 64 -4.35 -3.65 -1.96
N LEU A 65 -5.22 -3.14 -1.09
CA LEU A 65 -6.11 -3.98 -0.28
C LEU A 65 -7.06 -4.85 -1.12
N ARG A 66 -7.50 -4.36 -2.27
CA ARG A 66 -8.33 -5.17 -3.18
C ARG A 66 -7.49 -6.29 -3.81
N ALA A 67 -6.29 -5.98 -4.27
CA ALA A 67 -5.37 -6.96 -4.85
C ALA A 67 -5.04 -8.09 -3.85
N SER A 68 -4.84 -7.76 -2.57
CA SER A 68 -4.58 -8.78 -1.54
C SER A 68 -5.80 -9.66 -1.23
N ARG A 69 -7.01 -9.09 -1.27
CA ARG A 69 -8.27 -9.84 -1.12
C ARG A 69 -8.49 -10.81 -2.27
N GLU A 70 -8.22 -10.39 -3.49
CA GLU A 70 -8.30 -11.24 -4.69
C GLU A 70 -7.35 -12.45 -4.59
N ARG A 71 -6.21 -12.28 -3.91
CA ARG A 71 -5.23 -13.34 -3.64
C ARG A 71 -5.52 -14.16 -2.37
N GLN A 72 -6.64 -13.90 -1.68
CA GLN A 72 -7.05 -14.58 -0.44
C GLN A 72 -6.00 -14.58 0.68
N MET A 73 -5.16 -13.55 0.75
CA MET A 73 -4.16 -13.38 1.81
C MET A 73 -4.92 -13.09 3.12
N LYS A 74 -5.23 -14.10 3.93
CA LYS A 74 -6.06 -13.95 5.16
C LYS A 74 -5.28 -14.00 6.48
N GLY A 75 -3.99 -14.32 6.47
CA GLY A 75 -3.21 -14.59 7.70
C GLY A 75 -1.94 -13.77 7.92
N HIS A 76 -1.45 -13.00 6.94
CA HIS A 76 -0.16 -12.29 7.07
C HIS A 76 -0.27 -10.84 7.56
N TRP A 77 -1.48 -10.35 7.84
CA TRP A 77 -1.73 -8.96 8.22
C TRP A 77 -1.31 -8.60 9.66
N GLN A 78 -0.92 -9.57 10.49
CA GLN A 78 -0.63 -9.30 11.91
C GLN A 78 0.69 -8.54 12.12
N ASN A 79 1.66 -8.66 11.20
CA ASN A 79 2.93 -7.92 11.28
C ASN A 79 2.88 -6.52 10.66
N VAL A 80 1.84 -6.23 9.88
CA VAL A 80 1.64 -4.96 9.14
C VAL A 80 1.59 -3.73 10.04
N PHE A 81 1.10 -3.93 11.27
CA PHE A 81 0.80 -2.82 12.18
C PHE A 81 1.97 -2.41 13.07
N MET A 82 3.14 -3.06 12.97
CA MET A 82 4.36 -2.67 13.69
C MET A 82 5.36 -2.04 12.73
N ARG A 83 5.25 -0.73 12.53
CA ARG A 83 6.24 0.06 11.79
C ARG A 83 7.04 0.90 12.81
N PRO A 84 8.36 0.70 12.96
CA PRO A 84 9.17 1.62 13.75
C PRO A 84 9.23 2.97 13.02
N GLU A 85 9.02 4.04 13.79
CA GLU A 85 8.99 5.43 13.29
C GLU A 85 10.35 5.93 12.83
#